data_AF-A0A8I0H316-F1
#
_entry.id   AF-A0A8I0H316-F1
#
_cell.length_a   1.000
_cell.length_b   1.000
_cell.length_c   1.000
_cell.angle_alpha   90.00
_cell.angle_beta   90.00
_cell.angle_gamma   90.00
#
_symmetry.space_group_name_H-M   'P 1'
#
loop_
_entity.id
_entity.type
_entity.pdbx_description
1 polymer ?
#
loop_
_entity_poly.entity_id
_entity_poly.type
_entity_poly.pdbx_seq_one_letter_code
_entity_poly.pdbx_strand_id
1 'polypeptide(L)'
;LFPFGWGELWGIASRTDYDLTCHQKVSGKNMEYIDPETNERYIPYLIEPSVGVERTILTVLCDAYHEETLDDGTTREVMKFHPFLA
;
A
#
# COMPACT_ATOMS: atom_id res chain seq x y z
N LEU A 1 -0.12 12.73 -10.22
CA LEU A 1 -1.58 12.73 -9.97
C LEU A 1 -2.23 11.88 -11.04
N PHE A 2 -3.37 11.25 -10.78
CA PHE A 2 -4.10 10.55 -11.84
C PHE A 2 -4.64 11.55 -12.88
N PRO A 3 -5.03 11.10 -14.08
CA PRO A 3 -5.64 11.97 -15.09
C PRO A 3 -6.89 12.72 -14.58
N PHE A 4 -7.58 12.16 -13.59
CA PHE A 4 -8.75 12.75 -12.92
C PHE A 4 -8.41 13.51 -11.62
N GLY A 5 -7.13 13.70 -11.28
CA GLY A 5 -6.67 14.45 -10.12
C GLY A 5 -6.17 13.59 -8.95
N TRP A 6 -6.38 14.07 -7.73
CA TRP A 6 -5.92 13.37 -6.52
C TRP A 6 -6.77 12.13 -6.25
N GLY A 7 -6.08 11.05 -5.90
CA GLY A 7 -6.69 9.85 -5.36
C GLY A 7 -5.72 9.19 -4.39
N GLU A 8 -6.23 8.76 -3.25
CA GLU A 8 -5.46 8.02 -2.25
C GLU A 8 -4.75 6.81 -2.89
N LEU A 9 -3.48 6.56 -2.56
CA LEU A 9 -2.79 5.34 -3.00
C LEU A 9 -2.55 4.39 -1.83
N TRP A 10 -2.21 4.97 -0.67
CA TRP A 10 -1.69 4.24 0.48
C TRP A 10 -2.19 4.89 1.77
N GLY A 11 -2.83 4.08 2.62
CA GLY A 11 -3.14 4.45 4.00
C GLY A 11 -2.10 3.91 4.96
N ILE A 12 -1.60 4.74 5.87
CA ILE A 12 -0.72 4.32 6.97
C ILE A 12 -1.40 4.71 8.27
N ALA A 13 -1.86 3.72 9.03
CA ALA A 13 -2.60 3.93 10.27
C ALA A 13 -1.81 3.46 11.48
N SER A 14 -1.90 4.22 12.58
CA SER A 14 -1.57 3.73 13.93
C SER A 14 -2.85 3.25 14.59
N ARG A 15 -3.00 1.93 14.75
CA ARG A 15 -4.23 1.28 15.23
C ARG A 15 -4.20 0.91 16.71
N THR A 16 -3.12 1.28 17.40
CA THR A 16 -2.84 0.91 18.80
C THR A 16 -3.05 -0.60 19.01
N ASP A 17 -3.61 -1.03 20.13
CA ASP A 17 -3.87 -2.43 20.48
C ASP A 17 -5.26 -2.95 20.06
N TYR A 18 -6.06 -2.17 19.31
CA TYR A 18 -7.47 -2.48 19.06
C TYR A 18 -7.67 -3.85 18.40
N ASP A 19 -6.94 -4.12 17.31
CA ASP A 19 -7.15 -5.31 16.47
C ASP A 19 -6.85 -6.60 17.23
N LEU A 20 -5.70 -6.67 17.91
CA LEU A 20 -5.31 -7.83 18.70
C LEU A 20 -6.20 -8.01 19.93
N THR A 21 -6.65 -6.92 20.56
CA THR A 21 -7.60 -6.97 21.67
C THR A 21 -8.92 -7.61 21.24
N CYS A 22 -9.44 -7.24 20.06
CA CYS A 22 -10.65 -7.84 19.49
C CYS A 22 -10.45 -9.33 19.17
N HIS A 23 -9.33 -9.70 18.55
CA HIS A 23 -9.03 -11.11 18.26
C HIS A 23 -8.88 -11.96 19.52
N GLN A 24 -8.21 -11.47 20.56
CA GLN A 24 -8.08 -12.16 21.84
C GLN A 24 -9.46 -12.41 22.48
N LYS A 25 -10.33 -11.38 22.52
CA LYS A 25 -11.67 -11.48 23.10
C LYS A 25 -12.55 -12.53 22.43
N VAL A 26 -12.50 -12.61 21.09
CA VAL A 26 -13.36 -13.54 20.33
C VAL A 26 -12.76 -14.94 20.25
N SER A 27 -11.44 -15.05 20.06
CA SER A 27 -10.78 -16.35 19.89
C SER A 27 -10.43 -17.06 21.20
N GLY A 28 -10.37 -16.33 22.32
CA GLY A 28 -9.90 -16.84 23.61
C GLY A 28 -8.40 -17.17 23.66
N LYS A 29 -7.65 -16.92 22.59
CA LYS A 29 -6.20 -17.14 22.53
C LYS A 29 -5.46 -15.90 23.03
N ASN A 30 -4.43 -16.11 23.84
CA ASN A 30 -3.58 -15.02 24.33
C ASN A 30 -2.79 -14.40 23.16
N MET A 31 -2.89 -13.07 23.00
CA MET A 31 -2.21 -12.25 22.01
C MET A 31 -1.17 -11.30 22.64
N GLU A 32 -0.89 -11.44 23.93
CA GLU A 32 0.15 -10.68 24.64
C GLU A 32 1.55 -11.07 24.18
N TYR A 33 2.40 -10.06 24.07
CA TYR A 33 3.83 -10.21 23.93
C TYR A 33 4.50 -10.07 25.30
N ILE A 34 5.62 -10.76 25.50
CA ILE A 34 6.48 -10.62 26.69
C ILE A 34 7.72 -9.86 26.25
N ASP A 35 7.94 -8.69 26.82
CA ASP A 35 9.18 -7.95 26.62
C ASP A 35 10.37 -8.72 27.21
N PRO A 36 11.40 -9.09 26.44
CA PRO A 36 12.53 -9.86 26.94
C PRO A 36 13.46 -9.06 27.86
N GLU A 37 13.41 -7.72 27.82
CA GLU A 37 14.23 -6.83 28.65
C GLU A 37 13.52 -6.51 29.98
N THR A 38 12.21 -6.25 29.94
CA THR A 38 11.44 -5.84 31.13
C THR A 38 10.61 -6.96 31.76
N ASN A 39 10.40 -8.07 31.05
CA ASN A 39 9.45 -9.15 31.40
C ASN A 39 7.98 -8.71 31.54
N GLU A 40 7.63 -7.53 31.04
CA GLU A 40 6.25 -7.05 31.03
C GLU A 40 5.42 -7.75 29.94
N ARG A 41 4.14 -7.98 30.25
CA ARG A 41 3.15 -8.54 29.32
C ARG A 41 2.22 -7.44 28.85
N TYR A 42 2.07 -7.30 27.53
CA TYR A 42 1.16 -6.32 26.95
C TYR A 42 0.68 -6.75 25.56
N ILE A 43 -0.44 -6.19 25.12
CA ILE A 43 -0.88 -6.31 23.72
C ILE A 43 -0.15 -5.22 22.92
N PRO A 44 0.64 -5.59 21.89
CA PRO A 44 1.43 -4.61 21.17
C PRO A 44 0.57 -3.68 20.31
N TYR A 45 1.10 -2.49 20.05
CA TYR A 45 0.47 -1.53 19.15
C TYR A 45 0.78 -1.87 17.69
N LEU A 46 -0.22 -1.72 16.82
CA LEU A 46 -0.13 -2.02 15.41
C LEU A 46 0.00 -0.74 14.59
N ILE A 47 0.97 -0.77 13.68
CA ILE A 47 1.05 0.14 12.54
C ILE A 47 0.63 -0.65 11.30
N GLU A 48 -0.36 -0.14 10.57
CA GLU A 48 -0.93 -0.78 9.40
C GLU A 48 -0.69 0.06 8.15
N PRO A 49 0.28 -0.33 7.31
CA PRO A 49 0.35 0.10 5.92
C PRO A 49 -0.62 -0.73 5.07
N SER A 50 -1.61 -0.07 4.46
CA SER A 50 -2.60 -0.71 3.59
C SER A 50 -2.61 -0.06 2.21
N VAL A 51 -2.47 -0.89 1.17
CA VAL A 51 -2.36 -0.46 -0.23
C VAL A 51 -3.23 -1.33 -1.12
N GLY A 52 -3.92 -0.71 -2.07
CA GLY A 52 -4.73 -1.42 -3.08
C GLY A 52 -3.88 -1.86 -4.26
N VAL A 53 -3.87 -3.16 -4.57
CA VAL A 53 -3.12 -3.72 -5.70
C VAL A 53 -3.60 -3.13 -7.03
N GLU A 54 -4.91 -3.04 -7.22
CA GLU A 54 -5.53 -2.52 -8.44
C GLU A 54 -5.21 -1.04 -8.63
N ARG A 55 -5.21 -0.25 -7.54
CA ARG A 55 -4.82 1.16 -7.61
C ARG A 55 -3.35 1.32 -7.93
N THR A 56 -2.49 0.45 -7.40
CA THR A 56 -1.06 0.44 -7.71
C THR A 56 -0.82 0.13 -9.18
N ILE A 57 -1.53 -0.86 -9.74
CA ILE A 57 -1.47 -1.18 -11.17
C ILE A 57 -1.93 0.02 -12.00
N LEU A 58 -3.06 0.64 -11.66
CA LEU A 58 -3.55 1.84 -12.34
C LEU A 58 -2.53 2.98 -12.28
N THR A 59 -1.87 3.20 -11.14
CA THR A 59 -0.80 4.20 -11.01
C THR A 59 0.34 3.93 -11.98
N VAL A 60 0.81 2.68 -12.07
CA VAL A 60 1.88 2.29 -12.99
C VAL A 60 1.47 2.49 -14.45
N LEU A 61 0.23 2.15 -14.81
CA LEU A 61 -0.30 2.36 -16.16
C LEU A 61 -0.39 3.85 -16.51
N CYS A 62 -0.94 4.67 -15.62
CA CYS A 62 -1.05 6.11 -15.83
C CYS A 62 0.32 6.79 -15.94
N ASP A 63 1.31 6.34 -15.17
CA ASP A 63 2.68 6.88 -15.22
C ASP A 63 3.42 6.45 -16.50
N ALA A 64 3.21 5.21 -16.95
CA ALA A 64 3.89 4.68 -18.12
C ALA A 64 3.32 5.20 -19.46
N TYR A 65 2.04 5.60 -19.53
CA TYR A 65 1.40 6.01 -20.77
C TYR A 65 1.98 7.33 -21.31
N HIS A 66 2.48 7.30 -22.55
CA HIS A 66 3.01 8.47 -23.26
C HIS A 66 2.56 8.46 -24.73
N GLU A 67 2.27 9.66 -25.25
CA GLU A 67 2.10 9.90 -26.69
C GLU A 67 3.37 10.58 -27.23
N GLU A 68 3.95 10.02 -28.28
CA GLU A 68 5.15 10.55 -28.92
C GLU A 68 4.84 10.97 -30.36
N THR A 69 5.24 12.20 -30.73
CA THR A 69 5.26 12.64 -32.13
C THR A 69 6.53 12.11 -32.80
N LEU A 70 6.36 11.48 -33.96
CA LEU A 70 7.46 10.96 -34.78
C LEU A 70 7.94 12.02 -35.79
N ASP A 71 9.11 11.77 -36.39
CA ASP A 71 9.74 12.69 -37.35
C ASP A 71 8.89 12.94 -38.61
N ASP A 72 8.01 12.00 -38.97
CA ASP A 72 7.07 12.11 -40.08
C ASP A 72 5.77 12.86 -39.71
N GLY A 73 5.67 13.34 -38.47
CA GLY A 73 4.51 14.06 -37.93
C GLY A 73 3.36 13.14 -37.46
N THR A 74 3.49 11.82 -37.57
CA THR A 74 2.52 10.88 -37.01
C THR A 74 2.71 10.71 -35.50
N THR A 75 1.69 10.20 -34.79
CA THR A 75 1.77 9.94 -33.35
C THR A 75 1.74 8.44 -33.06
N ARG A 76 2.46 8.02 -32.00
CA ARG A 76 2.35 6.68 -31.43
C ARG A 76 2.12 6.74 -29.93
N GLU A 77 1.41 5.74 -29.42
CA GLU A 77 1.26 5.49 -27.99
C GLU A 77 2.35 4.51 -27.55
N VAL A 78 2.98 4.78 -26.40
CA VAL A 78 4.00 3.92 -25.81
C VAL A 78 3.84 3.84 -24.30
N MET A 79 3.93 2.62 -23.77
CA MET A 79 3.95 2.36 -22.32
C MET A 79 5.40 2.26 -21.86
N LYS A 80 5.91 3.32 -21.25
CA LYS A 80 7.26 3.41 -20.69
C LYS A 80 7.35 2.81 -19.30
N PHE A 81 7.03 1.53 -19.18
CA PHE A 81 7.19 0.82 -17.91
C PHE A 81 8.66 0.80 -17.47
N HIS A 82 8.87 0.86 -16.15
CA HIS A 82 10.18 0.52 -15.60
C HIS A 82 10.54 -0.93 -16.00
N PRO A 83 11.77 -1.24 -16.45
CA PRO A 83 12.10 -2.56 -17.01
C PRO A 83 11.84 -3.75 -16.07
N PHE A 84 11.84 -3.53 -14.76
CA PHE A 84 11.51 -4.57 -13.78
C PHE A 84 10.01 -4.93 -13.72
N LEU A 85 9.14 -4.06 -14.24
CA LEU A 85 7.68 -4.20 -14.20
C LEU A 85 7.09 -4.65 -15.55
N ALA A 86 7.93 -4.85 -16.58
CA ALA A 86 7.54 -5.15 -17.96
C ALA A 86 7.81 -6.61 -18.34
#